data_AF-A0A8C6CXX7-F1
#
_entry.id   AF-A0A8C6CXX7-F1
#
_cell.length_a   1.000
_cell.length_b   1.000
_cell.length_c   1.000
_cell.angle_alpha   90.00
_cell.angle_beta   90.00
_cell.angle_gamma   90.00
#
_symmetry.space_group_name_H-M   'P 1'
#
loop_
_entity.id
_entity.type
_entity.pdbx_description
1 polymer ?
#
loop_
_entity_poly.entity_id
_entity_poly.type
_entity_poly.pdbx_seq_one_letter_code
_entity_poly.pdbx_strand_id
1 'polypeptide(L)'
;MAFGGAQASYINPVVPFTGMIEGGLQDGHKITIIGTVLPSGGNRFAVNLQTGYNDNDIAFHFNPRFEEGGYVVCNTKQRGSWGPEERKMQMPFQRGSSFELCFHVQSSEFKVIVNRNLFMQYTHRVPFHRANAICITGIVRLSAVSFQPPGIWPANSAPITQTVVHTIHSTPGQMFPNPVIPPTVYPNPVYPLPFFTSIPGGLCPSRSILVSGTILPSAQRCGSCVKATASRWPWMVSTCLNTATA
;
A
#
# COMPACT_ATOMS: atom_id res chain seq x y z
N MET A 1 -23.43 -16.54 3.72
CA MET A 1 -22.32 -16.19 2.82
C MET A 1 -22.18 -14.67 2.84
N ALA A 2 -21.13 -14.14 3.48
CA ALA A 2 -20.94 -12.69 3.59
C ALA A 2 -20.05 -12.21 2.45
N PHE A 3 -20.56 -11.30 1.62
CA PHE A 3 -19.79 -10.65 0.57
C PHE A 3 -18.66 -9.83 1.20
N GLY A 4 -17.42 -10.21 0.89
CA GLY A 4 -16.19 -9.55 1.35
C GLY A 4 -16.03 -8.17 0.72
N GLY A 5 -16.47 -7.13 1.43
CA GLY A 5 -16.06 -5.77 1.16
C GLY A 5 -14.61 -5.57 1.59
N ALA A 6 -13.86 -4.73 0.87
CA ALA A 6 -12.59 -4.23 1.38
C ALA A 6 -12.85 -3.41 2.66
N GLN A 7 -12.11 -3.72 3.73
CA GLN A 7 -12.19 -2.99 5.00
C GLN A 7 -11.99 -1.49 4.76
N ALA A 8 -12.82 -0.67 5.42
CA ALA A 8 -12.67 0.78 5.35
C ALA A 8 -11.31 1.25 5.89
N SER A 9 -10.72 2.25 5.24
CA SER A 9 -9.44 2.80 5.69
C SER A 9 -9.62 3.66 6.94
N TYR A 10 -8.65 3.62 7.85
CA TYR A 10 -8.55 4.59 8.93
C TYR A 10 -7.94 5.88 8.39
N ILE A 11 -8.66 7.01 8.54
CA ILE A 11 -8.24 8.32 8.02
C ILE A 11 -7.87 9.23 9.19
N ASN A 12 -6.67 9.83 9.10
CA ASN A 12 -6.05 10.67 10.13
C ASN A 12 -6.10 10.09 11.56
N PRO A 13 -5.77 8.80 11.79
CA PRO A 13 -5.79 8.25 13.14
C PRO A 13 -4.74 8.92 14.03
N VAL A 14 -5.08 9.13 15.30
CA VAL A 14 -4.18 9.71 16.31
C VAL A 14 -3.25 8.63 16.85
N VAL A 15 -1.97 8.96 17.06
CA VAL A 15 -0.95 8.07 17.62
C VAL A 15 -0.84 8.29 19.14
N PRO A 16 -0.79 7.22 19.98
CA PRO A 16 -0.77 5.81 19.61
C PRO A 16 -2.10 5.33 19.03
N PHE A 17 -2.00 4.54 17.96
CA PHE A 17 -3.15 4.03 17.23
C PHE A 17 -3.19 2.51 17.34
N THR A 18 -4.38 1.93 17.53
CA THR A 18 -4.61 0.49 17.31
C THR A 18 -5.89 0.31 16.52
N GLY A 19 -5.79 -0.36 15.38
CA GLY A 19 -6.90 -0.68 14.50
C GLY A 19 -7.00 -2.18 14.26
N MET A 20 -8.23 -2.67 14.09
CA MET A 20 -8.46 -4.08 13.75
C MET A 20 -8.17 -4.31 12.28
N ILE A 21 -7.78 -5.55 11.95
CA ILE A 21 -7.67 -6.06 10.59
C ILE A 21 -8.83 -7.03 10.42
N GLU A 22 -9.87 -6.60 9.71
CA GLU A 22 -11.10 -7.38 9.54
C GLU A 22 -10.80 -8.68 8.78
N GLY A 23 -11.21 -9.82 9.36
CA GLY A 23 -10.89 -11.14 8.82
C GLY A 23 -9.43 -11.57 9.01
N GLY A 24 -8.59 -10.77 9.69
CA GLY A 24 -7.19 -11.05 9.94
C GLY A 24 -6.31 -10.99 8.68
N LEU A 25 -5.02 -11.27 8.85
CA LEU A 25 -4.09 -11.34 7.74
C LEU A 25 -4.31 -12.60 6.88
N GLN A 26 -4.21 -12.43 5.57
CA GLN A 26 -4.33 -13.48 4.57
C GLN A 26 -3.15 -13.40 3.60
N ASP A 27 -2.82 -14.50 2.93
CA ASP A 27 -1.80 -14.49 1.88
C ASP A 27 -2.24 -13.58 0.73
N GLY A 28 -1.39 -12.64 0.33
CA GLY A 28 -1.69 -11.62 -0.69
C GLY A 28 -2.21 -10.29 -0.13
N HIS A 29 -2.57 -10.22 1.15
CA HIS A 29 -3.09 -9.00 1.79
C HIS A 29 -2.02 -7.89 1.77
N LYS A 30 -2.42 -6.65 1.53
CA LYS A 30 -1.56 -5.46 1.68
C LYS A 30 -2.12 -4.51 2.72
N ILE A 31 -1.27 -4.06 3.64
CA ILE A 31 -1.57 -2.98 4.58
C ILE A 31 -0.69 -1.79 4.22
N THR A 32 -1.30 -0.67 3.85
CA THR A 32 -0.58 0.54 3.44
C THR A 32 -0.78 1.65 4.45
N ILE A 33 0.31 2.25 4.89
CA ILE A 33 0.36 3.34 5.87
C ILE A 33 0.94 4.56 5.15
N ILE A 34 0.16 5.63 5.11
CA ILE A 34 0.63 6.95 4.71
C ILE A 34 0.82 7.79 5.97
N GLY A 35 2.02 8.30 6.16
CA GLY A 35 2.34 9.08 7.34
C GLY A 35 3.49 10.06 7.13
N THR A 36 3.83 10.77 8.18
CA THR A 36 4.97 11.68 8.27
C THR A 36 5.73 11.37 9.54
N VAL A 37 7.05 11.19 9.45
CA VAL A 37 7.90 11.09 10.65
C VAL A 37 7.99 12.47 11.28
N LEU A 38 7.78 12.59 12.58
CA LEU A 38 7.87 13.89 13.25
C LEU A 38 9.32 14.41 13.24
N PRO A 39 9.54 15.73 13.09
CA PRO A 39 10.88 16.30 13.02
C PRO A 39 11.65 16.20 14.36
N SER A 40 10.92 16.14 15.48
CA SER A 40 11.45 16.06 16.84
C SER A 40 10.47 15.30 17.76
N GLY A 41 10.79 15.18 19.06
CA GLY A 41 9.91 14.55 20.04
C GLY A 41 10.19 13.06 20.30
N GLY A 42 11.33 12.54 19.82
CA GLY A 42 11.77 11.16 20.05
C GLY A 42 12.70 10.65 18.95
N ASN A 43 13.02 9.36 19.03
CA ASN A 43 14.03 8.74 18.18
C ASN A 43 13.54 7.48 17.46
N ARG A 44 12.28 7.08 17.62
CA ARG A 44 11.74 5.88 16.99
C ARG A 44 10.23 5.91 16.84
N PHE A 45 9.74 5.16 15.87
CA PHE A 45 8.34 4.76 15.79
C PHE A 45 8.27 3.25 15.55
N ALA A 46 7.13 2.64 15.84
CA ALA A 46 6.93 1.22 15.61
C ALA A 46 5.58 0.95 14.97
N VAL A 47 5.56 -0.05 14.09
CA VAL A 47 4.35 -0.69 13.58
C VAL A 47 4.37 -2.14 14.02
N ASN A 48 3.34 -2.56 14.73
CA ASN A 48 3.18 -3.91 15.25
C ASN A 48 1.99 -4.57 14.56
N LEU A 49 2.22 -5.69 13.88
CA LEU A 49 1.16 -6.62 13.48
C LEU A 49 0.99 -7.62 14.62
N GLN A 50 -0.08 -7.48 15.39
CA GLN A 50 -0.24 -8.12 16.71
C GLN A 50 -1.60 -8.82 16.87
N THR A 51 -1.71 -9.62 17.93
CA THR A 51 -2.94 -10.33 18.29
C THR A 51 -3.77 -9.48 19.26
N GLY A 52 -4.87 -8.92 18.78
CA GLY A 52 -5.75 -8.06 19.55
C GLY A 52 -5.09 -6.76 20.02
N TYR A 53 -5.52 -6.26 21.16
CA TYR A 53 -5.11 -4.93 21.66
C TYR A 53 -3.91 -4.96 22.61
N ASN A 54 -3.51 -6.12 23.10
CA ASN A 54 -2.32 -6.23 23.95
C ASN A 54 -1.06 -6.43 23.09
N ASP A 55 0.09 -6.13 23.68
CA ASP A 55 1.39 -6.22 23.03
C ASP A 55 2.15 -7.52 23.40
N ASN A 56 1.48 -8.54 23.95
CA ASN A 56 2.14 -9.77 24.37
C ASN A 56 2.55 -10.64 23.17
N ASP A 57 1.75 -10.61 22.11
CA ASP A 57 1.93 -11.43 20.91
C ASP A 57 1.96 -10.54 19.67
N ILE A 58 3.18 -10.21 19.22
CA ILE A 58 3.47 -9.40 18.04
C ILE A 58 4.10 -10.31 16.99
N ALA A 59 3.36 -10.62 15.93
CA ALA A 59 3.84 -11.45 14.83
C ALA A 59 4.99 -10.76 14.09
N PHE A 60 4.85 -9.46 13.85
CA PHE A 60 5.87 -8.64 13.23
C PHE A 60 5.94 -7.25 13.86
N HIS A 61 7.06 -6.97 14.52
CA HIS A 61 7.44 -5.66 15.02
C HIS A 61 8.38 -5.01 14.00
N PHE A 62 7.97 -3.88 13.42
CA PHE A 62 8.78 -3.08 12.51
C PHE A 62 9.10 -1.75 13.18
N ASN A 63 10.36 -1.51 13.52
CA ASN A 63 10.76 -0.40 14.38
C ASN A 63 11.95 0.39 13.83
N PRO A 64 11.69 1.41 13.00
CA PRO A 64 12.69 2.40 12.61
C PRO A 64 13.19 3.21 13.81
N ARG A 65 14.50 3.26 13.97
CA ARG A 65 15.22 4.02 15.02
C ARG A 65 16.18 4.99 14.36
N PHE A 66 16.04 6.27 14.69
CA PHE A 66 16.82 7.40 14.18
C PHE A 66 17.99 7.74 15.13
N GLU A 67 18.64 6.69 15.63
CA GLU A 67 19.82 6.70 16.49
C GLU A 67 21.02 6.20 15.67
N GLU A 68 22.26 6.60 16.01
CA GLU A 68 23.48 6.00 15.46
C GLU A 68 23.52 5.88 13.91
N GLY A 69 23.12 6.95 13.20
CA GLY A 69 23.06 6.95 11.73
C GLY A 69 21.79 6.34 11.13
N GLY A 70 20.94 5.72 11.94
CA GLY A 70 19.60 5.25 11.59
C GLY A 70 19.58 3.80 11.12
N TYR A 71 18.72 3.00 11.73
CA TYR A 71 18.51 1.59 11.39
C TYR A 71 17.06 1.16 11.67
N VAL A 72 16.68 0.00 11.16
CA VAL A 72 15.37 -0.60 11.43
C VAL A 72 15.56 -1.91 12.17
N VAL A 73 14.87 -2.07 13.29
CA VAL A 73 14.79 -3.34 14.03
C VAL A 73 13.51 -4.06 13.67
N CYS A 74 13.63 -5.35 13.39
CA CYS A 74 12.54 -6.27 13.17
C CYS A 74 12.59 -7.41 14.18
N ASN A 75 11.44 -7.78 14.73
CA ASN A 75 11.37 -8.89 15.68
C ASN A 75 9.95 -9.46 15.78
N THR A 76 9.81 -10.55 16.53
CA THR A 76 8.55 -11.18 16.93
C THR A 76 8.53 -11.28 18.45
N LYS A 77 7.39 -10.97 19.06
CA LYS A 77 7.15 -11.12 20.51
C LYS A 77 6.11 -12.21 20.71
N GLN A 78 6.39 -13.19 21.57
CA GLN A 78 5.46 -14.26 21.91
C GLN A 78 5.33 -14.34 23.43
N ARG A 79 4.09 -14.33 23.93
CA ARG A 79 3.79 -14.41 25.38
C ARG A 79 4.60 -13.41 26.22
N GLY A 80 4.77 -12.20 25.70
CA GLY A 80 5.52 -11.15 26.40
C GLY A 80 7.03 -11.13 26.12
N SER A 81 7.61 -12.17 25.53
CA SER A 81 9.05 -12.30 25.31
C SER A 81 9.46 -12.02 23.87
N TRP A 82 10.49 -11.19 23.69
CA TRP A 82 11.09 -10.92 22.39
C TRP A 82 11.96 -12.07 21.91
N GLY A 83 11.90 -12.36 20.61
CA GLY A 83 12.84 -13.27 19.95
C GLY A 83 14.16 -12.58 19.56
N PRO A 84 14.97 -13.22 18.70
CA PRO A 84 16.20 -12.62 18.16
C PRO A 84 15.91 -11.42 17.25
N GLU A 85 16.60 -10.29 17.45
CA GLU A 85 16.44 -9.13 16.56
C GLU A 85 17.03 -9.37 15.17
N GLU A 86 16.34 -8.89 14.12
CA GLU A 86 16.91 -8.64 12.80
C GLU A 86 17.10 -7.14 12.62
N ARG A 87 18.31 -6.71 12.25
CA ARG A 87 18.63 -5.29 12.08
C ARG A 87 18.97 -4.99 10.63
N LYS A 88 18.30 -4.01 10.05
CA LYS A 88 18.66 -3.44 8.76
C LYS A 88 19.27 -2.06 8.98
N MET A 89 20.57 -1.94 8.70
CA MET A 89 21.36 -0.72 8.92
C MET A 89 21.09 0.40 7.91
N GLN A 90 20.10 0.21 7.03
CA GLN A 90 19.64 1.22 6.09
C GLN A 90 18.39 1.89 6.67
N MET A 91 18.35 3.22 6.66
CA MET A 91 17.19 4.00 7.11
C MET A 91 16.40 4.50 5.88
N PRO A 92 15.20 3.95 5.60
CA PRO A 92 14.40 4.39 4.45
C PRO A 92 13.46 5.57 4.78
N PHE A 93 13.51 6.08 6.03
CA PHE A 93 12.68 7.17 6.50
C PHE A 93 13.52 8.40 6.84
N GLN A 94 12.93 9.58 6.71
CA GLN A 94 13.56 10.83 7.06
C GLN A 94 12.65 11.62 8.00
N ARG A 95 13.25 12.20 9.07
CA ARG A 95 12.54 13.09 10.00
C ARG A 95 11.93 14.26 9.25
N GLY A 96 10.67 14.59 9.56
CA GLY A 96 9.91 15.66 8.91
C GLY A 96 9.36 15.29 7.53
N SER A 97 9.73 14.13 6.97
CA SER A 97 9.31 13.71 5.63
C SER A 97 8.12 12.75 5.68
N SER A 98 7.28 12.85 4.66
CA SER A 98 6.20 11.89 4.42
C SER A 98 6.73 10.59 3.85
N PHE A 99 6.00 9.50 4.09
CA PHE A 99 6.31 8.17 3.57
C PHE A 99 5.04 7.41 3.20
N GLU A 100 5.22 6.44 2.29
CA GLU A 100 4.31 5.33 2.05
C GLU A 100 4.99 4.04 2.52
N LEU A 101 4.41 3.34 3.49
CA LEU A 101 4.90 2.06 3.99
C LEU A 101 3.85 0.99 3.72
N CYS A 102 4.22 -0.06 2.99
CA CYS A 102 3.33 -1.17 2.67
C CYS A 102 3.89 -2.48 3.20
N PHE A 103 3.07 -3.20 3.97
CA PHE A 103 3.31 -4.59 4.33
C PHE A 103 2.51 -5.48 3.39
N HIS A 104 3.20 -6.20 2.51
CA HIS A 104 2.60 -7.20 1.66
C HIS A 104 2.82 -8.59 2.26
N VAL A 105 1.74 -9.21 2.69
CA VAL A 105 1.75 -10.55 3.28
C VAL A 105 1.88 -11.56 2.15
N GLN A 106 2.89 -12.42 2.24
CA GLN A 106 3.03 -13.60 1.40
C GLN A 106 2.97 -14.86 2.28
N SER A 107 2.81 -16.03 1.68
CA SER A 107 2.72 -17.30 2.40
C SER A 107 3.89 -17.58 3.36
N SER A 108 5.11 -17.17 3.02
CA SER A 108 6.32 -17.43 3.82
C SER A 108 6.89 -16.20 4.56
N GLU A 109 6.51 -14.98 4.16
CA GLU A 109 7.14 -13.76 4.67
C GLU A 109 6.25 -12.51 4.57
N PHE A 110 6.68 -11.47 5.28
CA PHE A 110 6.24 -10.11 5.03
C PHE A 110 7.23 -9.41 4.09
N LYS A 111 6.74 -8.91 2.96
CA LYS A 111 7.50 -7.96 2.13
C LYS A 111 7.20 -6.54 2.59
N VAL A 112 8.25 -5.81 2.97
CA VAL A 112 8.16 -4.42 3.40
C VAL A 112 8.59 -3.53 2.25
N ILE A 113 7.66 -2.72 1.75
CA ILE A 113 7.89 -1.74 0.69
C ILE A 113 7.81 -0.35 1.29
N VAL A 114 8.84 0.48 1.09
CA VAL A 114 8.85 1.88 1.52
C VAL A 114 9.02 2.77 0.29
N ASN A 115 8.11 3.73 0.12
CA ASN A 115 8.07 4.64 -1.02
C ASN A 115 8.19 3.88 -2.36
N ARG A 116 7.37 2.82 -2.51
CA ARG A 116 7.30 1.92 -3.68
C ARG A 116 8.56 1.08 -3.98
N ASN A 117 9.58 1.12 -3.11
CA ASN A 117 10.78 0.30 -3.25
C ASN A 117 10.77 -0.82 -2.21
N LEU A 118 11.10 -2.05 -2.64
CA LEU A 118 11.27 -3.16 -1.70
C LEU A 118 12.42 -2.82 -0.74
N PHE A 119 12.09 -2.71 0.54
CA PHE A 119 13.07 -2.38 1.57
C PHE A 119 13.63 -3.64 2.21
N MET A 120 12.76 -4.55 2.67
CA MET A 120 13.19 -5.81 3.27
C MET A 120 12.11 -6.88 3.21
N GLN A 121 12.52 -8.11 3.53
CA GLN A 121 11.66 -9.27 3.69
C GLN A 121 11.87 -9.79 5.11
N TYR A 122 10.79 -10.17 5.80
CA TYR A 122 10.84 -10.72 7.15
C TYR A 122 10.08 -12.04 7.17
N THR A 123 10.81 -13.15 7.32
CA THR A 123 10.22 -14.50 7.34
C THR A 123 9.29 -14.67 8.53
N HIS A 124 8.14 -15.30 8.30
CA HIS A 124 7.17 -15.55 9.37
C HIS A 124 7.78 -16.45 10.45
N ARG A 125 7.88 -15.94 11.69
CA ARG A 125 8.30 -16.73 12.86
C ARG A 125 7.13 -17.34 13.63
N VAL A 126 5.94 -16.82 13.38
CA VAL A 126 4.65 -17.32 13.87
C VAL A 126 3.65 -17.29 12.72
N PRO A 127 2.57 -18.08 12.78
CA PRO A 127 1.55 -18.04 11.74
C PRO A 127 0.94 -16.63 11.63
N PHE A 128 1.07 -16.00 10.46
CA PHE A 128 0.65 -14.60 10.24
C PHE A 128 -0.83 -14.37 10.48
N HIS A 129 -1.68 -15.39 10.29
CA HIS A 129 -3.13 -15.33 10.50
C HIS A 129 -3.52 -15.01 11.96
N ARG A 130 -2.59 -15.13 12.91
CA ARG A 130 -2.82 -14.73 14.31
C ARG A 130 -2.88 -13.20 14.48
N ALA A 131 -2.21 -12.45 13.61
CA ALA A 131 -2.27 -11.00 13.65
C ALA A 131 -3.61 -10.53 13.07
N ASN A 132 -4.40 -9.88 13.93
CA ASN A 132 -5.71 -9.32 13.60
C ASN A 132 -5.84 -7.85 14.04
N ALA A 133 -4.74 -7.23 14.48
CA ALA A 133 -4.67 -5.83 14.81
C ALA A 133 -3.33 -5.24 14.34
N ILE A 134 -3.37 -3.96 13.99
CA ILE A 134 -2.21 -3.12 13.73
C ILE A 134 -2.10 -2.06 14.81
N CYS A 135 -0.97 -2.00 15.51
CA CYS A 135 -0.66 -0.97 16.49
C CYS A 135 0.49 -0.10 16.00
N ILE A 136 0.34 1.22 16.08
CA ILE A 136 1.34 2.19 15.62
C ILE A 136 1.63 3.18 16.73
N THR A 137 2.90 3.37 17.05
CA THR A 137 3.36 4.18 18.20
C THR A 137 4.61 4.99 17.84
N GLY A 138 4.95 5.97 18.68
CA GLY A 138 6.18 6.75 18.59
C GLY A 138 6.08 7.97 17.67
N ILE A 139 7.21 8.43 17.14
CA ILE A 139 7.34 9.73 16.45
C ILE A 139 6.81 9.74 15.01
N VAL A 140 5.53 9.41 14.84
CA VAL A 140 4.87 9.35 13.55
C VAL A 140 3.49 10.00 13.62
N ARG A 141 3.13 10.75 12.58
CA ARG A 141 1.76 11.21 12.32
C ARG A 141 1.18 10.40 11.18
N LEU A 142 -0.06 9.94 11.33
CA LEU A 142 -0.73 9.11 10.34
C LEU A 142 -1.73 9.94 9.54
N SER A 143 -1.71 9.78 8.22
CA SER A 143 -2.71 10.31 7.30
C SER A 143 -3.73 9.23 6.93
N ALA A 144 -3.27 8.00 6.69
CA ALA A 144 -4.15 6.88 6.39
C ALA A 144 -3.53 5.53 6.75
N VAL A 145 -4.37 4.57 7.13
CA VAL A 145 -4.05 3.13 7.16
C VAL A 145 -5.12 2.41 6.34
N SER A 146 -4.72 1.80 5.23
CA SER A 146 -5.63 1.13 4.28
C SER A 146 -5.30 -0.35 4.13
N PHE A 147 -6.33 -1.13 3.83
CA PHE A 147 -6.29 -2.59 3.74
C PHE A 147 -6.76 -3.01 2.35
N GLN A 148 -5.93 -3.78 1.65
CA GLN A 148 -6.29 -4.37 0.38
C GLN A 148 -6.26 -5.91 0.55
N PRO A 149 -7.44 -6.57 0.54
CA PRO A 149 -7.50 -8.01 0.70
C PRO A 149 -6.92 -8.75 -0.51
N PRO A 150 -6.61 -10.05 -0.38
CA PRO A 150 -6.11 -10.87 -1.47
C PRO A 150 -7.09 -10.91 -2.64
N GLY A 151 -6.57 -10.95 -3.87
CA GLY A 151 -7.39 -11.16 -5.07
C GLY A 151 -8.26 -9.98 -5.52
N ILE A 152 -8.46 -8.94 -4.69
CA ILE A 152 -9.01 -7.66 -5.16
C ILE A 152 -7.87 -6.84 -5.77
N TRP A 153 -7.45 -7.27 -6.95
CA TRP A 153 -6.87 -6.35 -7.93
C TRP A 153 -8.07 -5.65 -8.60
N PRO A 154 -8.06 -4.33 -8.83
CA PRO A 154 -8.97 -3.77 -9.81
C PRO A 154 -8.72 -4.53 -11.12
N ALA A 155 -9.68 -5.38 -11.50
CA ALA A 155 -9.68 -5.99 -12.82
C ALA A 155 -9.66 -4.83 -13.83
N ASN A 156 -8.60 -4.78 -14.62
CA ASN A 156 -8.22 -3.78 -15.62
C ASN A 156 -7.35 -2.61 -15.12
N SER A 157 -6.04 -2.86 -15.12
CA SER A 157 -5.06 -1.92 -15.67
C SER A 157 -4.18 -2.65 -16.67
N ALA A 158 -4.79 -3.36 -17.62
CA ALA A 158 -4.10 -3.72 -18.85
C ALA A 158 -4.11 -2.46 -19.74
N PRO A 159 -3.01 -2.12 -20.43
CA PRO A 159 -3.08 -1.14 -21.50
C PRO A 159 -4.12 -1.67 -22.50
N ILE A 160 -5.02 -0.79 -22.94
CA ILE A 160 -5.90 -1.08 -24.06
C ILE A 160 -4.98 -1.41 -25.22
N THR A 161 -4.79 -2.69 -25.52
CA THR A 161 -4.40 -3.10 -26.88
C THR A 161 -5.48 -2.48 -27.74
N GLN A 162 -5.11 -1.49 -28.55
CA GLN A 162 -6.02 -1.00 -29.57
C GLN A 162 -6.34 -2.22 -30.43
N THR A 163 -7.51 -2.79 -30.26
CA THR A 163 -8.07 -3.69 -31.27
C THR A 163 -8.37 -2.80 -32.46
N VAL A 164 -7.36 -2.56 -33.30
CA VAL A 164 -7.61 -2.17 -34.67
C VAL A 164 -8.33 -3.36 -35.26
N VAL A 165 -9.64 -3.24 -35.39
CA VAL A 165 -10.44 -4.17 -36.17
C VAL A 165 -10.00 -3.97 -37.63
N HIS A 166 -8.95 -4.67 -38.05
CA HIS A 166 -8.80 -4.99 -39.45
C HIS A 166 -9.77 -6.14 -39.71
N THR A 167 -10.87 -5.82 -40.39
CA THR A 167 -11.75 -6.82 -41.01
C THR A 167 -10.92 -7.58 -42.03
N ILE A 168 -10.25 -8.65 -41.61
CA ILE A 168 -9.67 -9.64 -42.50
C ILE A 168 -10.64 -10.81 -42.56
N HIS A 169 -11.38 -10.84 -43.65
CA HIS A 169 -12.22 -11.93 -44.06
C HIS A 169 -11.33 -13.12 -44.42
N SER A 170 -11.41 -14.22 -43.67
CA SER A 170 -10.89 -15.50 -44.15
C SER A 170 -11.59 -16.70 -43.49
N THR A 171 -11.67 -17.75 -44.31
CA THR A 171 -12.51 -18.94 -44.30
C THR A 171 -12.08 -20.02 -43.28
N PRO A 172 -12.94 -21.02 -43.01
CA PRO A 172 -12.70 -22.00 -41.94
C PRO A 172 -11.66 -23.07 -42.30
N GLY A 173 -10.66 -23.23 -41.44
CA GLY A 173 -9.92 -24.47 -41.26
C GLY A 173 -8.40 -24.33 -41.23
N GLN A 174 -7.82 -24.06 -40.04
CA GLN A 174 -6.51 -24.55 -39.59
C GLN A 174 -6.32 -24.32 -38.07
N MET A 175 -5.72 -25.30 -37.37
CA MET A 175 -5.35 -25.28 -35.94
C MET A 175 -3.98 -24.61 -35.72
N PHE A 176 -3.77 -23.97 -34.55
CA PHE A 176 -2.44 -23.53 -34.10
C PHE A 176 -2.12 -24.01 -32.66
N PRO A 177 -0.83 -24.26 -32.33
CA PRO A 177 -0.38 -24.81 -31.04
C PRO A 177 -0.06 -23.73 -29.99
N ASN A 178 -0.18 -24.08 -28.70
CA ASN A 178 0.12 -23.24 -27.53
C ASN A 178 1.64 -22.93 -27.39
N PRO A 179 2.02 -21.70 -26.96
CA PRO A 179 3.33 -21.43 -26.38
C PRO A 179 3.28 -21.16 -24.87
N VAL A 180 4.25 -21.75 -24.16
CA VAL A 180 4.57 -21.60 -22.74
C VAL A 180 5.06 -20.17 -22.44
N ILE A 181 4.60 -19.55 -21.35
CA ILE A 181 5.00 -18.18 -20.93
C ILE A 181 5.78 -18.25 -19.59
N PRO A 182 7.00 -17.70 -19.47
CA PRO A 182 7.72 -17.52 -18.21
C PRO A 182 7.25 -16.27 -17.42
N PRO A 183 7.49 -16.18 -16.10
CA PRO A 183 6.90 -15.15 -15.25
C PRO A 183 7.50 -13.75 -15.51
N THR A 184 6.64 -12.80 -15.86
CA THR A 184 6.99 -11.41 -16.12
C THR A 184 7.19 -10.62 -14.82
N VAL A 185 8.33 -9.92 -14.75
CA VAL A 185 8.60 -8.86 -13.77
C VAL A 185 7.63 -7.72 -14.04
N TYR A 186 6.75 -7.38 -13.09
CA TYR A 186 5.86 -6.24 -13.22
C TYR A 186 6.67 -4.93 -13.15
N PRO A 187 6.68 -4.08 -14.20
CA PRO A 187 7.31 -2.78 -14.12
C PRO A 187 6.47 -1.84 -13.22
N ASN A 188 7.14 -1.01 -12.43
CA ASN A 188 6.50 0.11 -11.74
C ASN A 188 5.88 1.04 -12.79
N PRO A 189 4.54 1.26 -12.79
CA PRO A 189 3.92 2.14 -13.77
C PRO A 189 4.31 3.60 -13.48
N VAL A 190 4.88 4.27 -14.48
CA VAL A 190 5.09 5.72 -14.47
C VAL A 190 3.77 6.39 -14.87
N TYR A 191 3.17 7.14 -13.95
CA TYR A 191 1.93 7.87 -14.22
C TYR A 191 2.24 9.25 -14.80
N PRO A 192 1.90 9.52 -16.08
CA PRO A 192 2.10 10.84 -16.67
C PRO A 192 1.19 11.87 -15.99
N LEU A 193 1.71 13.09 -15.82
CA LEU A 193 0.96 14.22 -15.29
C LEU A 193 0.57 15.19 -16.41
N PRO A 194 -0.67 15.73 -16.43
CA PRO A 194 -1.79 15.42 -15.54
C PRO A 194 -2.32 13.99 -15.73
N PHE A 195 -2.69 13.34 -14.62
CA PHE A 195 -3.21 11.97 -14.62
C PHE A 195 -4.74 11.97 -14.51
N PHE A 196 -5.39 11.28 -15.44
CA PHE A 196 -6.84 11.12 -15.46
C PHE A 196 -7.20 9.64 -15.42
N THR A 197 -8.16 9.29 -14.56
CA THR A 197 -8.71 7.94 -14.51
C THR A 197 -10.18 7.97 -14.07
N SER A 198 -10.95 6.98 -14.50
CA SER A 198 -12.31 6.78 -14.00
C SER A 198 -12.27 6.03 -12.67
N ILE A 199 -13.26 6.24 -11.80
CA ILE A 199 -13.47 5.39 -10.63
C ILE A 199 -14.45 4.29 -11.05
N PRO A 200 -14.01 3.02 -11.20
CA PRO A 200 -14.91 1.94 -11.57
C PRO A 200 -16.03 1.81 -10.54
N GLY A 201 -17.29 1.94 -10.98
CA GLY A 201 -18.46 1.91 -10.09
C GLY A 201 -18.73 3.20 -9.30
N GLY A 202 -17.97 4.28 -9.54
CA GLY A 202 -18.21 5.59 -8.93
C GLY A 202 -17.82 5.70 -7.46
N LEU A 203 -18.30 6.74 -6.80
CA LEU A 203 -18.16 6.91 -5.35
C LEU A 203 -19.35 6.30 -4.61
N CYS A 204 -19.10 5.67 -3.47
CA CYS A 204 -20.12 5.26 -2.52
C CYS A 204 -19.67 5.59 -1.09
N PRO A 205 -20.59 5.66 -0.11
CA PRO A 205 -20.21 5.81 1.29
C PRO A 205 -19.14 4.78 1.69
N SER A 206 -18.15 5.21 2.46
CA SER A 206 -16.97 4.41 2.89
C SER A 206 -15.93 4.10 1.80
N ARG A 207 -16.14 4.51 0.54
CA ARG A 207 -15.11 4.35 -0.51
C ARG A 207 -14.05 5.44 -0.38
N SER A 208 -12.80 5.02 -0.19
CA SER A 208 -11.64 5.92 -0.11
C SER A 208 -10.88 5.92 -1.43
N ILE A 209 -10.44 7.11 -1.86
CA ILE A 209 -9.46 7.27 -2.94
C ILE A 209 -8.14 7.64 -2.29
N LEU A 210 -7.12 6.81 -2.47
CA LEU A 210 -5.76 7.11 -2.03
C LEU A 210 -4.95 7.62 -3.21
N VAL A 211 -4.40 8.82 -3.08
CA VAL A 211 -3.44 9.38 -4.04
C VAL A 211 -2.11 9.52 -3.31
N SER A 212 -1.07 8.82 -3.78
CA SER A 212 0.27 8.94 -3.25
C SER A 212 1.25 9.40 -4.33
N GLY A 213 2.15 10.29 -3.97
CA GLY A 213 3.09 10.92 -4.91
C GLY A 213 4.14 11.74 -4.17
N THR A 214 5.16 12.17 -4.91
CA THR A 214 6.19 13.08 -4.42
C THR A 214 5.91 14.48 -4.97
N ILE A 215 5.95 15.50 -4.12
CA ILE A 215 5.88 16.90 -4.58
C ILE A 215 7.29 17.31 -5.03
N LEU A 216 7.43 17.75 -6.28
CA LEU A 216 8.72 18.21 -6.81
C LEU A 216 9.16 19.50 -6.09
N PRO A 217 10.47 19.71 -5.84
CA PRO A 217 10.97 20.92 -5.16
C PRO A 217 10.61 22.24 -5.85
N SER A 218 10.41 22.22 -7.18
CA SER A 218 10.02 23.39 -7.99
C SER A 218 8.50 23.59 -8.11
N ALA A 219 7.69 22.74 -7.48
CA ALA A 219 6.24 22.78 -7.64
C ALA A 219 5.63 24.03 -6.98
N GLN A 220 4.96 24.86 -7.76
CA GLN A 220 4.24 26.03 -7.25
C GLN A 220 2.85 25.67 -6.70
N ARG A 221 2.20 24.63 -7.24
CA ARG A 221 0.90 24.13 -6.78
C ARG A 221 0.73 22.65 -7.14
N CYS A 222 0.15 21.87 -6.23
CA CYS A 222 -0.29 20.50 -6.48
C CYS A 222 -1.78 20.39 -6.12
N GLY A 223 -2.58 19.70 -6.94
CA GLY A 223 -4.01 19.56 -6.71
C GLY A 223 -4.57 18.25 -7.26
N SER A 224 -5.50 17.67 -6.51
CA SER A 224 -6.33 16.53 -6.95
C SER A 224 -7.79 16.97 -6.98
N CYS A 225 -8.52 16.62 -8.05
CA CYS A 225 -9.93 16.95 -8.20
C CYS A 225 -10.74 15.68 -8.52
N VAL A 226 -11.91 15.55 -7.92
CA VAL A 226 -12.91 14.56 -8.34
C VAL A 226 -14.01 15.32 -9.06
N LYS A 227 -14.26 14.98 -10.33
CA LYS A 227 -15.26 15.68 -11.15
C LYS A 227 -16.46 14.78 -11.44
N ALA A 228 -17.65 15.36 -11.28
CA ALA A 228 -18.88 14.81 -11.78
C ALA A 228 -19.06 15.22 -13.25
N THR A 229 -18.98 14.29 -14.19
CA THR A 229 -19.38 14.56 -15.58
C THR A 229 -20.83 14.14 -15.75
N ALA A 230 -21.70 15.11 -16.08
CA ALA A 230 -23.09 14.89 -16.42
C ALA A 230 -23.20 14.27 -17.83
N SER A 231 -22.82 13.01 -17.94
CA SER A 231 -23.19 12.12 -19.03
C SER A 231 -23.23 10.72 -18.45
N ARG A 232 -24.30 9.97 -18.77
CA ARG A 232 -24.63 8.64 -18.20
C ARG A 232 -23.38 7.76 -17.96
N TRP A 233 -22.93 7.68 -16.70
CA TRP A 233 -21.88 6.78 -16.14
C TRP A 233 -20.50 6.79 -16.85
N PRO A 234 -19.32 6.73 -16.17
CA PRO A 234 -19.00 6.81 -14.74
C PRO A 234 -18.23 8.10 -14.35
N TRP A 235 -18.06 8.29 -13.04
CA TRP A 235 -17.36 9.41 -12.41
C TRP A 235 -15.86 9.42 -12.75
N MET A 236 -15.31 10.59 -13.01
CA MET A 236 -13.90 10.78 -13.42
C MET A 236 -13.13 11.49 -12.30
N VAL A 237 -11.98 10.94 -11.91
CA VAL A 237 -11.02 11.65 -11.05
C VAL A 237 -10.02 12.32 -11.97
N SER A 238 -9.90 13.63 -11.83
CA SER A 238 -8.95 14.45 -12.56
C SER A 238 -7.88 14.94 -11.58
N THR A 239 -6.69 14.37 -11.62
CA THR A 239 -5.53 14.98 -10.99
C THR A 239 -4.87 15.91 -12.00
N CYS A 240 -5.27 17.17 -11.98
CA CYS A 240 -4.63 18.20 -12.81
C CYS A 240 -3.35 18.67 -12.12
N LEU A 241 -2.19 18.32 -12.69
CA LEU A 241 -0.97 19.08 -12.48
C LEU A 241 -1.02 20.28 -13.44
N ASN A 242 -1.37 21.46 -12.93
CA ASN A 242 -1.22 22.68 -13.71
C ASN A 242 0.22 23.17 -13.57
N THR A 243 1.03 22.98 -14.61
CA THR A 243 2.17 23.87 -14.87
C THR A 243 1.61 25.08 -15.63
N ALA A 244 1.26 26.14 -14.91
CA ALA A 244 1.08 27.44 -15.55
C ALA A 244 2.47 28.06 -15.71
N THR A 245 2.98 28.11 -16.94
CA THR A 245 4.00 29.10 -17.31
C THR A 245 3.29 30.44 -17.51
N ALA A 246 3.87 31.51 -16.97
CA ALA A 246 3.45 32.88 -17.26
C ALA A 246 3.54 33.20 -18.76
#